data_AF-A0A0F8XE12-F1
#
_entry.id   AF-A0A0F8XE12-F1
#
_cell.length_a   1.000
_cell.length_b   1.000
_cell.length_c   1.000
_cell.angle_alpha   90.00
_cell.angle_beta   90.00
_cell.angle_gamma   90.00
#
_symmetry.space_group_name_H-M   'P 1'
#
loop_
_entity.id
_entity.type
_entity.pdbx_description
1 polymer ?
#
loop_
_entity_poly.entity_id
_entity_poly.type
_entity_poly.pdbx_seq_one_letter_code
_entity_poly.pdbx_strand_id
1 'polypeptide(L)' 'MVKDLNSQQWFEIVKHKENLYVIRERLDEIDPRYLTAYTNLYLIIGTHSALLIDTGCGLFPLKP' A
#
# COMPACT_ATOMS: atom_id res chain seq x y z
N MET A 1 14.77 17.71 -5.92
CA MET A 1 13.62 16.80 -5.70
C MET A 1 13.31 16.17 -7.04
N VAL A 2 13.73 14.92 -7.27
CA VAL A 2 13.47 14.23 -8.53
C VAL A 2 12.05 13.69 -8.46
N LYS A 3 11.15 14.24 -9.27
CA LYS A 3 9.82 13.66 -9.50
C LYS A 3 9.93 12.73 -10.69
N ASP A 4 9.85 11.42 -10.45
CA ASP A 4 9.59 10.46 -11.52
C ASP A 4 8.19 10.73 -12.10
N LEU A 5 8.12 10.98 -13.40
CA LEU A 5 6.93 11.39 -14.14
C LEU A 5 5.97 10.22 -14.48
N ASN A 6 6.13 9.05 -13.85
CA ASN A 6 5.37 7.82 -14.14
C ASN A 6 4.73 7.14 -12.91
N SER A 7 4.83 7.70 -11.69
CA SER A 7 4.30 7.05 -10.49
C SER A 7 2.84 7.45 -10.27
N GLN A 8 1.90 6.74 -10.90
CA GLN A 8 0.54 6.71 -10.36
C GLN A 8 0.62 6.22 -8.92
N GLN A 9 0.29 7.09 -7.97
CA GLN A 9 0.26 6.73 -6.55
C GLN A 9 -1.01 5.90 -6.30
N TRP A 10 -0.93 4.60 -6.54
CA TRP A 10 -2.03 3.66 -6.24
C TRP A 10 -2.17 3.37 -4.75
N PHE A 11 -1.61 4.20 -3.86
CA PHE A 11 -1.76 4.01 -2.43
C PHE A 11 -1.91 5.32 -1.67
N GLU A 12 -2.68 5.27 -0.60
CA GLU A 12 -2.80 6.34 0.40
C GLU A 12 -2.31 5.83 1.77
N ILE A 13 -1.75 6.74 2.58
CA ILE A 13 -1.29 6.42 3.94
C ILE A 13 -2.12 7.24 4.92
N VAL A 14 -2.86 6.56 5.78
CA VAL A 14 -3.74 7.16 6.77
C VAL A 14 -3.22 6.84 8.18
N LYS A 15 -2.91 7.87 8.96
CA LYS A 15 -2.58 7.70 10.38
C LYS A 15 -3.86 7.49 11.18
N HIS A 16 -4.00 6.34 11.84
CA HIS A 16 -5.17 6.02 12.67
C HIS A 16 -4.93 6.27 14.16
N LYS A 17 -3.73 5.98 14.66
CA LYS A 17 -3.30 6.25 16.05
C LYS A 17 -1.83 6.69 16.05
N GLU A 18 -1.31 7.04 17.22
CA GLU A 18 0.10 7.46 17.37
C GLU A 18 1.07 6.50 16.67
N ASN A 19 0.90 5.20 16.90
CA ASN A 19 1.77 4.14 16.41
C ASN A 19 1.15 3.25 15.33
N LEU A 20 -0.02 3.63 14.78
CA LEU A 20 -0.75 2.81 13.81
C LEU A 20 -1.08 3.62 12.56
N TYR A 21 -0.58 3.13 11.43
CA TYR A 21 -0.86 3.62 10.09
C TYR A 21 -1.56 2.53 9.29
N VAL A 22 -2.45 2.94 8.41
CA VAL A 22 -3.06 2.09 7.39
C VAL A 22 -2.56 2.58 6.04
N ILE A 23 -1.91 1.69 5.30
CA ILE A 23 -1.54 1.91 3.90
C ILE A 23 -2.64 1.25 3.08
N ARG A 24 -3.32 2.02 2.24
CA ARG A 24 -4.41 1.51 1.41
C ARG A 24 -3.99 1.53 -0.03
N GLU A 25 -3.92 0.36 -0.67
CA GLU A 25 -3.68 0.28 -2.10
C GLU A 25 -5.01 0.24 -2.86
N ARG A 26 -5.11 1.03 -3.93
CA ARG A 26 -6.26 1.13 -4.84
C ARG A 26 -6.19 0.03 -5.88
N LEU A 27 -6.63 -1.16 -5.51
CA LEU A 27 -6.61 -2.33 -6.36
C LEU A 27 -7.41 -2.11 -7.67
N ASP A 28 -8.51 -1.37 -7.59
CA ASP A 28 -9.34 -0.99 -8.74
C ASP A 28 -8.58 -0.14 -9.79
N GLU A 29 -7.60 0.65 -9.34
CA GLU A 29 -6.73 1.44 -10.23
C GLU A 29 -5.51 0.66 -10.73
N ILE A 30 -5.19 -0.46 -10.08
CA ILE A 30 -4.05 -1.32 -10.42
C ILE A 30 -4.43 -2.34 -11.50
N ASP A 31 -5.57 -3.03 -11.37
CA ASP A 31 -6.05 -4.02 -12.34
C ASP A 31 -7.59 -4.17 -12.29
N PRO A 32 -8.30 -4.12 -13.44
CA PRO A 32 -9.76 -4.20 -13.48
C PRO A 32 -10.33 -5.55 -13.00
N ARG A 33 -9.50 -6.59 -12.81
CA ARG A 33 -9.93 -7.88 -12.24
C ARG A 33 -10.19 -7.79 -10.73
N TYR A 34 -9.65 -6.80 -10.05
CA TYR A 34 -9.95 -6.57 -8.64
C TYR A 34 -11.36 -5.99 -8.51
N LEU A 35 -12.23 -6.74 -7.83
CA LEU A 35 -13.61 -6.32 -7.55
C LEU A 35 -13.75 -5.53 -6.23
N THR A 36 -12.63 -5.30 -5.54
CA THR A 36 -12.53 -4.53 -4.32
C THR A 36 -11.68 -3.30 -4.59
N ALA A 37 -12.12 -2.13 -4.14
CA ALA A 37 -11.38 -0.88 -4.36
C ALA A 37 -10.07 -0.84 -3.55
N TYR A 38 -10.10 -1.23 -2.28
CA TYR A 38 -8.94 -1.10 -1.40
C TYR A 38 -8.49 -2.42 -0.79
N THR A 39 -7.18 -2.65 -0.75
CA THR A 39 -6.56 -3.51 0.28
C THR A 39 -5.92 -2.65 1.35
N ASN A 40 -6.01 -3.07 2.61
CA ASN A 40 -5.48 -2.34 3.76
C ASN A 40 -4.31 -3.11 4.35
N LEU A 41 -3.12 -2.54 4.29
CA LEU A 41 -1.96 -3.00 5.02
C LEU A 41 -1.84 -2.18 6.31
N TYR A 42 -1.42 -2.83 7.41
CA TYR A 42 -1.25 -2.14 8.69
C TYR A 42 0.21 -2.01 9.02
N LEU A 43 0.63 -0.80 9.31
CA LEU A 43 1.98 -0.49 9.72
C LEU A 43 1.97 0.01 11.16
N ILE A 44 2.55 -0.79 12.05
CA ILE A 44 2.75 -0.44 13.46
C ILE A 44 4.18 0.07 13.61
N ILE A 45 4.34 1.29 14.10
CA ILE A 45 5.64 1.93 14.30
C ILE A 45 5.94 1.98 15.80
N GLY A 46 7.03 1.33 16.21
CA GLY A 46 7.67 1.51 17.51
C GLY A 46 8.82 2.50 17.43
N THR A 47 9.51 2.71 18.55
CA THR A 47 10.64 3.66 18.63
C THR A 47 11.88 3.21 17.85
N HIS A 48 12.10 1.90 17.75
CA HIS A 48 13.28 1.29 17.10
C HIS A 48 12.93 0.17 16.13
N SER A 49 11.65 -0.15 16.00
CA SER A 49 11.16 -1.27 15.18
C SER A 49 9.85 -0.90 14.51
N ALA A 50 9.54 -1.60 13.44
CA ALA A 50 8.25 -1.52 12.76
C ALA A 50 7.75 -2.94 12.48
N LEU A 51 6.42 -3.08 12.49
CA LEU A 51 5.74 -4.30 12.09
C LEU A 51 4.78 -3.95 10.95
N LEU A 52 5.00 -4.56 9.79
CA LEU A 52 4.04 -4.55 8.69
C LEU A 52 3.20 -5.83 8.78
N ILE A 53 1.88 -5.66 8.72
CA ILE A 53 0.92 -6.76 8.65
C ILE A 53 0.33 -6.75 7.24
N ASP A 54 0.34 -7.94 6.60
CA ASP A 54 0.04 -8.16 5.19
C ASP A 54 1.11 -7.58 4.24
N THR A 55 0.90 -7.71 2.94
CA THR A 55 1.73 -7.13 1.88
C THR A 55 0.86 -6.62 0.73
N GLY A 56 1.38 -5.67 -0.05
CA GLY A 56 0.67 -5.12 -1.21
C GLY A 56 0.50 -6.15 -2.32
N CYS A 57 -0.34 -5.86 -3.29
CA CYS A 57 -0.65 -6.80 -4.37
C CYS A 57 0.49 -6.97 -5.39
N GLY A 58 1.56 -6.17 -5.29
CA GLY A 58 2.81 -6.30 -6.03
C GLY A 58 2.63 -6.29 -7.56
N LEU A 59 2.96 -5.18 -8.21
CA LEU A 59 3.05 -5.14 -9.68
C LEU A 59 4.29 -5.91 -10.15
N PHE A 60 4.16 -7.22 -10.34
CA PHE A 60 5.07 -8.01 -11.17
C PHE A 60 4.31 -9.23 -11.70
N PRO A 61 4.49 -9.64 -12.97
CA PRO A 61 3.79 -10.82 -13.45
C PRO A 61 4.20 -12.01 -12.59
N LEU A 62 3.20 -12.74 -12.07
CA LEU A 62 3.36 -14.14 -11.73
C LEU A 62 3.86 -14.80 -13.03
N LYS A 63 5.17 -15.01 -13.14
CA LYS A 63 5.69 -15.90 -14.18
C LYS A 63 4.95 -17.23 -14.01
N PRO A 64 4.52 -17.86 -15.12
CA PRO A 64 3.96 -19.20 -15.05
C PRO A 64 4.94 -20.18 -14.38
#